data_AF-A0A1Q6Z9T2-F1
#
_entry.id   AF-A0A1Q6Z9T2-F1
#
_cell.length_a   1.000
_cell.length_b   1.000
_cell.length_c   1.000
_cell.angle_alpha   90.00
_cell.angle_beta   90.00
_cell.angle_gamma   90.00
#
_symmetry.space_group_name_H-M   'P 1'
#
loop_
_entity.id
_entity.type
_entity.pdbx_description
1 polymer ?
#
loop_
_entity_poly.entity_id
_entity_poly.type
_entity_poly.pdbx_seq_one_letter_code
_entity_poly.pdbx_strand_id
1 'polypeptide(L)'
;MSTDPKAMHNKLLSMGTGLFLLIFSITVVVLDASNFLAIGLAFFVLMIGIMLVMVGAVVDMDNKKKAPDQTHTEIVREIVKVRCKYCGALNLETSQRCSNCGGQT
;
A
#
# COMPACT_ATOMS: atom_id res chain seq x y z
N MET A 1 6.41 -7.07 10.00
CA MET A 1 6.21 -5.65 9.62
C MET A 1 7.56 -5.09 9.20
N SER A 2 7.97 -5.31 7.96
CA SER A 2 9.22 -4.75 7.43
C SER A 2 8.89 -3.41 6.80
N THR A 3 8.99 -2.33 7.57
CA THR A 3 9.03 -0.99 6.98
C THR A 3 10.39 -0.84 6.32
N ASP A 4 10.44 -1.05 5.02
CA ASP A 4 11.63 -0.77 4.23
C ASP A 4 11.97 0.73 4.41
N PRO A 5 13.11 1.09 5.04
CA PRO A 5 13.40 2.47 5.42
C PRO A 5 13.50 3.40 4.20
N LYS A 6 13.83 2.83 3.04
CA LYS A 6 13.93 3.55 1.77
C LYS A 6 12.55 3.98 1.22
N ALA A 7 11.52 3.14 1.39
CA ALA A 7 10.18 3.44 0.89
C ALA A 7 9.49 4.54 1.70
N MET A 8 9.68 4.55 3.02
CA MET A 8 9.16 5.59 3.90
C MET A 8 9.88 6.93 3.72
N HIS A 9 11.21 6.90 3.53
CA HIS A 9 12.00 8.11 3.26
C HIS A 9 11.56 8.80 1.97
N ASN A 10 11.35 8.05 0.88
CA ASN A 10 10.93 8.62 -0.40
C ASN A 10 9.50 9.19 -0.37
N LYS A 11 8.60 8.61 0.43
CA LYS A 11 7.24 9.16 0.64
C LYS A 11 7.26 10.48 1.41
N LEU A 12 8.02 10.52 2.51
CA LEU A 12 8.15 11.73 3.32
C LEU A 12 8.87 12.84 2.52
N LEU A 13 9.86 12.46 1.72
CA LEU A 13 10.56 13.36 0.81
C LEU A 13 9.62 13.88 -0.29
N SER A 14 8.82 13.01 -0.94
CA SER A 14 7.85 13.40 -1.98
C SER A 14 6.75 14.33 -1.46
N MET A 15 6.19 14.05 -0.27
CA MET A 15 5.17 14.91 0.33
C MET A 15 5.76 16.23 0.84
N GLY A 16 6.94 16.18 1.47
CA GLY A 16 7.64 17.38 1.97
C GLY A 16 8.10 18.30 0.85
N THR A 17 8.67 17.75 -0.22
CA THR A 17 9.08 18.52 -1.40
C THR A 17 7.89 19.14 -2.13
N GLY A 18 6.78 18.40 -2.30
CA GLY A 18 5.56 18.94 -2.91
C GLY A 18 4.99 20.14 -2.14
N LEU A 19 4.87 20.03 -0.81
CA LEU A 19 4.38 21.12 0.03
C LEU A 19 5.33 22.35 0.01
N PHE A 20 6.64 22.10 0.05
CA PHE A 20 7.64 23.17 -0.04
C PHE A 20 7.54 23.95 -1.36
N LEU A 21 7.39 23.25 -2.50
CA LEU A 21 7.24 23.89 -3.80
C LEU A 21 5.97 24.74 -3.90
N LEU A 22 4.87 24.32 -3.27
CA LEU A 22 3.64 25.11 -3.21
C LEU A 22 3.86 26.41 -2.42
N ILE A 23 4.46 26.34 -1.23
CA ILE A 23 4.74 27.52 -0.42
C ILE A 23 5.69 28.46 -1.16
N PHE A 24 6.76 27.93 -1.76
CA PHE A 24 7.72 28.70 -2.53
C PHE A 24 7.07 29.41 -3.73
N SER A 25 6.16 28.73 -4.45
CA SER A 25 5.44 29.34 -5.57
C SER A 25 4.60 30.56 -5.15
N ILE A 26 3.97 30.51 -3.97
CA ILE A 26 3.18 31.61 -3.42
C ILE A 26 4.09 32.77 -3.02
N THR A 27 5.21 32.48 -2.35
CA THR A 27 6.18 33.51 -1.93
C THR A 27 6.74 34.28 -3.12
N VAL A 28 7.06 33.60 -4.22
CA VAL A 28 7.56 34.24 -5.45
C VAL A 28 6.54 35.21 -6.03
N VAL A 29 5.25 34.85 -6.07
CA VAL A 29 4.19 35.74 -6.57
C VAL A 29 4.00 36.97 -5.67
N VAL A 30 4.10 36.79 -4.35
CA VAL A 30 3.95 37.91 -3.39
C VAL A 30 5.13 38.87 -3.47
N LEU A 31 6.35 38.37 -3.72
CA LEU A 31 7.56 39.20 -3.75
C LEU A 31 7.77 39.92 -5.09
N ASP A 32 7.35 39.33 -6.21
CA ASP A 32 7.65 39.79 -7.56
C ASP A 32 6.40 39.92 -8.46
N ALA A 33 5.33 40.51 -7.93
CA ALA A 33 4.03 40.65 -8.61
C ALA A 33 4.07 41.48 -9.90
N SER A 34 5.11 42.29 -10.12
CA SER A 34 5.30 43.09 -11.34
C SER A 34 5.95 42.32 -12.49
N ASN A 35 6.53 41.16 -12.21
CA ASN A 35 7.30 40.39 -13.19
C ASN A 35 6.41 39.30 -13.80
N PHE A 36 5.91 39.56 -15.02
CA PHE A 36 5.09 38.60 -15.78
C PHE A 36 5.75 37.21 -15.90
N LEU A 37 7.08 37.18 -16.04
CA LEU A 37 7.86 35.94 -16.09
C LEU A 37 7.86 35.20 -14.74
N ALA A 38 7.89 35.90 -13.60
CA ALA A 38 7.82 35.31 -12.27
C ALA A 38 6.44 34.67 -12.02
N ILE A 39 5.37 35.31 -12.48
CA ILE A 39 4.00 34.76 -12.42
C ILE A 39 3.91 33.48 -13.26
N GLY A 40 4.49 33.48 -14.47
CA GLY A 40 4.55 32.29 -15.32
C GLY A 40 5.32 31.15 -14.68
N LEU A 41 6.52 31.42 -14.15
CA LEU A 41 7.34 30.42 -13.46
C LEU A 41 6.64 29.86 -12.22
N ALA A 42 5.99 30.70 -11.41
CA ALA A 42 5.24 30.24 -10.25
C ALA A 42 4.09 29.30 -10.63
N PHE A 43 3.40 29.56 -11.74
CA PHE A 43 2.35 28.67 -12.24
C PHE A 43 2.88 27.29 -12.65
N PHE A 44 4.03 27.24 -13.33
CA PHE A 44 4.69 25.97 -13.67
C PHE A 44 5.13 25.19 -12.44
N VAL A 45 5.76 25.86 -11.47
CA VAL A 45 6.19 25.22 -10.22
C VAL A 45 4.99 24.71 -9.40
N LEU A 46 3.89 25.45 -9.38
CA LEU A 46 2.64 25.05 -8.73
C LEU A 46 2.03 23.80 -9.39
N MET A 47 1.98 23.72 -10.72
CA MET A 47 1.52 22.53 -11.44
C MET A 47 2.37 21.29 -11.13
N ILE A 48 3.69 21.44 -11.12
CA ILE A 48 4.62 20.36 -10.73
C ILE A 48 4.40 19.94 -9.28
N GLY A 49 4.24 20.92 -8.37
CA GLY A 49 3.97 20.69 -6.95
C GLY A 49 2.69 19.88 -6.71
N ILE A 50 1.58 20.25 -7.39
CA ILE A 50 0.30 19.52 -7.27
C ILE A 50 0.43 18.08 -7.78
N MET A 51 1.10 17.87 -8.92
CA MET A 51 1.30 16.53 -9.47
C MET A 51 2.11 15.62 -8.54
N LEU A 52 3.17 16.16 -7.91
CA LEU A 52 3.96 15.42 -6.93
C LEU A 52 3.15 15.03 -5.68
N VAL A 53 2.30 15.93 -5.19
CA VAL A 53 1.40 15.65 -4.06
C VAL A 53 0.38 14.58 -4.43
N MET A 54 -0.21 14.65 -5.63
CA MET A 54 -1.18 13.66 -6.11
C MET A 54 -0.55 12.27 -6.27
N VAL A 55 0.65 12.16 -6.85
CA VAL A 55 1.37 10.89 -6.94
C VAL A 55 1.70 10.35 -5.54
N GLY A 56 2.14 11.21 -4.62
CA GLY A 56 2.35 10.83 -3.22
C GLY A 56 1.07 10.31 -2.53
N ALA A 57 -0.07 10.97 -2.77
CA ALA A 57 -1.37 10.59 -2.20
C ALA A 57 -1.91 9.28 -2.80
N VAL A 58 -1.81 9.09 -4.11
CA VAL A 58 -2.23 7.84 -4.79
C VAL A 58 -1.39 6.66 -4.30
N VAL A 59 -0.08 6.86 -4.12
CA VAL A 59 0.82 5.84 -3.55
C VAL A 59 0.47 5.52 -2.09
N ASP A 60 -0.04 6.46 -1.30
CA ASP A 60 -0.54 6.18 0.05
C ASP A 60 -1.83 5.35 0.03
N MET A 61 -2.75 5.62 -0.90
CA MET A 61 -3.98 4.84 -1.06
C MET A 61 -3.72 3.39 -1.51
N ASP A 62 -2.73 3.16 -2.38
CA ASP A 62 -2.28 1.81 -2.74
C ASP A 62 -1.66 1.07 -1.54
N ASN A 63 -0.99 1.78 -0.63
CA ASN A 63 -0.46 1.20 0.60
C ASN A 63 -1.53 0.97 1.66
N LYS A 64 -2.58 1.80 1.74
CA LYS A 64 -3.74 1.55 2.61
C LYS A 64 -4.62 0.40 2.13
N LYS A 65 -4.69 0.13 0.82
CA LYS A 65 -5.27 -1.13 0.31
C LYS A 65 -4.43 -2.37 0.65
N LYS A 66 -3.19 -2.17 1.14
CA LYS A 66 -2.29 -3.23 1.63
C LYS A 66 -1.94 -3.07 3.12
N ALA A 67 -2.85 -2.54 3.94
CA ALA A 67 -2.79 -2.68 5.39
C ALA A 67 -4.08 -3.31 5.89
N PRO A 68 -3.94 -4.30 6.77
CA PRO A 68 -4.21 -5.70 6.46
C PRO A 68 -5.69 -5.95 6.17
N ASP A 69 -5.98 -6.72 5.13
CA ASP A 69 -7.15 -7.59 5.19
C ASP A 69 -6.94 -8.49 6.42
N GLN A 70 -7.61 -8.15 7.51
CA GLN A 70 -7.82 -9.00 8.68
C GLN A 70 -8.82 -10.09 8.29
N THR A 71 -8.45 -10.90 7.31
CA THR A 71 -9.18 -12.13 7.02
C THR A 71 -8.18 -13.15 6.52
N HIS A 72 -7.95 -14.17 7.35
CA HIS A 72 -7.18 -15.37 7.07
C HIS A 72 -5.66 -15.13 6.99
N THR A 73 -4.91 -15.24 8.08
CA THR A 73 -4.46 -16.55 8.60
C THR A 73 -5.09 -17.80 7.94
N GLU A 74 -5.12 -17.85 6.62
CA GLU A 74 -4.87 -19.09 5.91
C GLU A 74 -3.34 -19.02 5.79
N ILE A 75 -2.58 -19.40 6.82
CA ILE A 75 -2.38 -20.83 7.00
C ILE A 75 -2.55 -21.48 5.62
N VAL A 76 -1.61 -21.20 4.72
CA VAL A 76 -1.11 -22.26 3.84
C VAL A 76 -0.46 -23.29 4.77
N ARG A 77 -1.25 -23.90 5.67
CA ARG A 77 -1.16 -25.34 5.84
C ARG A 77 -1.56 -25.77 4.47
N GLU A 78 -0.55 -26.06 3.66
CA GLU A 78 -0.65 -27.11 2.66
C GLU A 78 -1.75 -28.06 3.14
N ILE A 79 -2.87 -28.14 2.42
CA ILE A 79 -3.98 -29.00 2.82
C ILE A 79 -3.42 -30.42 2.74
N VAL A 80 -2.81 -30.88 3.83
CA VAL A 80 -2.21 -32.20 3.92
C VAL A 80 -3.39 -33.15 4.01
N LYS A 81 -3.63 -33.83 2.90
CA LYS A 81 -4.63 -34.88 2.82
C LYS A 81 -4.04 -36.10 3.51
N VAL A 82 -4.49 -36.38 4.72
CA VAL A 82 -4.09 -37.58 5.47
C VAL A 82 -4.98 -38.76 5.06
N ARG A 83 -4.39 -39.96 5.02
CA ARG A 83 -5.12 -41.18 4.67
C ARG A 83 -5.82 -41.74 5.90
N CYS A 84 -7.13 -41.93 5.82
CA CYS A 84 -7.92 -42.52 6.90
C CYS A 84 -7.45 -43.96 7.19
N LYS A 85 -7.16 -44.27 8.46
CA LYS A 85 -6.70 -45.59 8.91
C LYS A 85 -7.69 -46.73 8.66
N TYR A 86 -8.98 -46.42 8.59
CA TYR A 86 -10.06 -47.42 8.51
C TYR A 86 -10.46 -47.79 7.08
N CYS A 87 -10.54 -46.81 6.18
CA CYS A 87 -11.01 -47.03 4.80
C CYS A 87 -9.99 -46.62 3.73
N GLY A 88 -8.86 -46.04 4.12
CA GLY A 88 -7.82 -45.61 3.19
C GLY A 88 -8.17 -44.38 2.34
N ALA A 89 -9.30 -43.72 2.58
CA ALA A 89 -9.70 -42.50 1.87
C ALA A 89 -8.93 -41.27 2.36
N LEU A 90 -8.64 -40.34 1.45
CA LEU A 90 -7.94 -39.09 1.75
C LEU A 90 -8.92 -38.08 2.36
N ASN A 91 -8.62 -37.60 3.57
CA ASN A 91 -9.38 -36.56 4.26
C ASN A 91 -8.46 -35.40 4.66
N LEU A 92 -9.04 -34.23 4.93
CA LEU A 92 -8.27 -33.11 5.45
C LEU A 92 -7.82 -33.41 6.88
N GLU A 93 -6.58 -33.06 7.24
CA GLU A 93 -6.08 -33.19 8.62
C GLU A 93 -6.96 -32.43 9.64
N THR A 94 -7.64 -31.37 9.21
CA THR A 94 -8.56 -30.60 10.05
C THR A 94 -9.89 -31.31 10.31
N SER A 95 -10.21 -32.38 9.57
CA SER A 95 -11.47 -33.12 9.76
C SER A 95 -11.33 -34.10 10.93
N GLN A 96 -12.25 -34.03 11.90
CA GLN A 96 -12.31 -34.96 13.04
C GLN A 96 -12.95 -36.32 12.66
N ARG A 97 -13.56 -36.40 11.48
CA ARG A 97 -14.25 -37.58 10.98
C ARG A 97 -14.01 -37.74 9.49
N CYS A 98 -13.84 -38.99 9.08
CA CYS A 98 -13.69 -39.37 7.70
C CYS A 98 -15.00 -39.14 6.94
N SER A 99 -14.94 -38.39 5.84
CA SER A 99 -16.09 -38.09 4.98
C SER A 99 -16.64 -39.32 4.27
N ASN A 100 -15.82 -40.38 4.13
CA ASN A 100 -16.19 -41.59 3.40
C ASN A 100 -16.77 -42.68 4.32
N CYS A 101 -16.20 -42.89 5.51
CA CYS A 101 -16.60 -43.99 6.39
C CYS A 101 -17.08 -43.56 7.79
N GLY A 102 -17.06 -42.28 8.11
CA GLY A 102 -17.47 -41.76 9.42
C GLY A 102 -16.54 -42.11 10.59
N GLY A 103 -15.47 -42.88 10.36
CA GLY A 103 -14.45 -43.17 11.37
C GLY A 103 -13.69 -41.91 11.80
N GLN A 104 -13.29 -41.83 13.07
CA GLN A 104 -12.39 -40.77 13.53
C GLN A 104 -11.04 -40.94 12.84
N THR A 105 -10.60 -39.93 12.10
CA THR A 105 -9.34 -39.93 11.34
C THR A 105 -8.13 -39.86 12.24
#